data_AF-A0A2N6J781-F1
#
_entry.id   AF-A0A2N6J781-F1
#
_cell.length_a   1.000
_cell.length_b   1.000
_cell.length_c   1.000
_cell.angle_alpha   90.00
_cell.angle_beta   90.00
_cell.angle_gamma   90.00
#
_symmetry.space_group_name_H-M   'P 1'
#
loop_
_entity.id
_entity.type
_entity.pdbx_description
1 polymer ?
#
loop_
_entity_poly.entity_id
_entity_poly.type
_entity_poly.pdbx_seq_one_letter_code
_entity_poly.pdbx_strand_id
1 'polypeptide(L)'
;MRNTIRGTVQWMLTGTMLATMAGCSMMPWTDEEDPTVVPYKTILSGSYQGFLKNWDDQRQPVFCALIRSRSEWDRWMQPAPTNGDQRPTGPSADHFERKQYLLVARTMSAPDAAERPHVFTPLSVRLRDGRLRLNYLYRAPASGASYRIKDYLMVAIPKERFTTGPVVFYENDRKVCELDR
;
A
#
# COMPACT_ATOMS: atom_id res chain seq x y z
N MET A 1 29.64 -17.38 78.21
CA MET A 1 30.90 -16.77 78.69
C MET A 1 31.86 -16.66 77.52
N ARG A 2 32.47 -15.48 77.31
CA ARG A 2 33.81 -15.22 76.72
C ARG A 2 34.15 -15.93 75.39
N ASN A 3 34.68 -15.32 74.34
CA ASN A 3 35.36 -14.06 74.14
C ASN A 3 35.49 -13.88 72.62
N THR A 4 35.42 -12.62 72.19
CA THR A 4 35.83 -12.19 70.86
C THR A 4 37.37 -12.05 70.80
N ILE A 5 37.88 -11.90 69.57
CA ILE A 5 39.06 -11.13 69.11
C ILE A 5 40.26 -11.96 68.60
N ARG A 6 40.68 -11.56 67.38
CA ARG A 6 41.98 -11.63 66.69
C ARG A 6 42.02 -12.68 65.57
N GLY A 7 42.44 -12.37 64.35
CA GLY A 7 43.16 -11.20 63.86
C GLY A 7 43.25 -11.21 62.34
N THR A 8 43.81 -10.12 61.83
CA THR A 8 43.79 -9.61 60.47
C THR A 8 44.93 -10.17 59.59
N VAL A 9 44.69 -10.15 58.25
CA VAL A 9 45.68 -9.99 57.14
C VAL A 9 46.44 -11.31 56.81
N GLN A 10 46.54 -11.83 55.58
CA GLN A 10 47.00 -11.21 54.32
C GLN A 10 46.76 -12.16 53.12
N TRP A 11 46.32 -11.60 51.98
CA TRP A 11 46.69 -11.91 50.59
C TRP A 11 46.60 -13.36 50.06
N MET A 12 45.84 -13.55 48.96
CA MET A 12 46.41 -13.93 47.66
C MET A 12 45.35 -13.82 46.55
N LEU A 13 45.79 -13.24 45.43
CA LEU A 13 45.08 -13.09 44.17
C LEU A 13 44.76 -14.45 43.52
N THR A 14 43.80 -14.38 42.59
CA THR A 14 43.65 -15.16 41.33
C THR A 14 42.44 -16.11 41.26
N GLY A 15 41.78 -16.09 40.09
CA GLY A 15 41.02 -17.23 39.60
C GLY A 15 39.54 -16.96 39.37
N THR A 16 39.25 -16.39 38.21
CA THR A 16 37.95 -16.34 37.50
C THR A 16 37.17 -17.65 37.59
N MET A 17 35.83 -17.61 37.73
CA MET A 17 34.89 -18.21 36.77
C MET A 17 33.41 -18.12 37.21
N LEU A 18 32.62 -17.54 36.30
CA LEU A 18 31.28 -17.96 35.87
C LEU A 18 30.11 -17.89 36.86
N ALA A 19 29.62 -16.66 37.06
CA ALA A 19 28.22 -16.36 37.30
C ALA A 19 27.85 -15.27 36.27
N THR A 20 26.74 -15.26 35.54
CA THR A 20 25.47 -15.96 35.62
C THR A 20 24.69 -15.52 34.38
N MET A 21 23.85 -16.42 33.88
CA MET A 21 22.75 -16.17 32.95
C MET A 21 23.11 -15.65 31.55
N ALA A 22 23.02 -16.57 30.60
CA ALA A 22 22.63 -16.28 29.23
C ALA A 22 21.28 -15.54 29.24
N GLY A 23 21.32 -14.24 29.50
CA GLY A 23 20.27 -13.31 29.11
C GLY A 23 20.38 -13.12 27.61
N CYS A 24 19.93 -14.12 26.84
CA CYS A 24 19.55 -13.87 25.46
C CYS A 24 18.58 -12.70 25.50
N SER A 25 19.05 -11.56 25.02
CA SER A 25 18.36 -10.29 25.04
C SER A 25 17.08 -10.44 24.22
N MET A 26 15.99 -10.81 24.88
CA MET A 26 14.63 -10.60 24.40
C MET A 26 14.39 -9.09 24.47
N MET A 27 15.00 -8.34 23.55
CA MET A 27 14.56 -7.00 23.23
C MET A 27 13.40 -7.17 22.25
N PRO A 28 12.14 -6.95 22.65
CA PRO A 28 11.06 -6.81 21.70
C PRO A 28 11.30 -5.45 21.03
N TRP A 29 12.02 -5.47 19.91
CA TRP A 29 12.00 -4.37 18.97
C TRP A 29 10.61 -4.38 18.32
N THR A 30 9.61 -3.92 19.07
CA THR A 30 8.35 -3.47 18.49
C THR A 30 8.66 -2.09 17.93
N ASP A 31 9.13 -2.03 16.68
CA ASP A 31 9.10 -0.79 15.91
C ASP A 31 7.68 -0.24 16.02
N GLU A 32 7.54 0.96 16.60
CA GLU A 32 6.24 1.61 16.74
C GLU A 32 5.69 1.87 15.33
N GLU A 33 4.56 1.22 14.98
CA GLU A 33 3.96 1.38 13.65
C GLU A 33 3.63 2.86 13.41
N ASP A 34 4.28 3.49 12.42
CA ASP A 34 3.95 4.86 12.01
C ASP A 34 2.46 4.94 11.64
N PRO A 35 1.62 5.60 12.45
CA PRO A 35 0.17 5.61 12.25
C PRO A 35 -0.23 6.38 10.99
N THR A 36 0.69 7.16 10.41
CA THR A 36 0.49 7.88 9.16
C THR A 36 0.67 6.97 7.95
N VAL A 37 1.29 5.79 8.09
CA VAL A 37 1.41 4.82 7.00
C VAL A 37 0.13 4.00 6.92
N VAL A 38 -0.53 4.04 5.76
CA VAL A 38 -1.71 3.22 5.50
C VAL A 38 -1.27 1.98 4.72
N PRO A 39 -1.42 0.78 5.29
CA PRO A 39 -1.05 -0.45 4.58
C PRO A 39 -1.95 -0.62 3.36
N TYR A 40 -1.36 -1.08 2.25
CA TYR A 40 -2.10 -1.27 1.00
C TYR A 40 -1.70 -2.56 0.29
N LYS A 41 -2.61 -3.05 -0.56
CA LYS A 41 -2.34 -4.14 -1.50
C LYS A 41 -2.62 -3.65 -2.92
N THR A 42 -1.68 -3.82 -3.83
CA THR A 42 -1.88 -3.53 -5.25
C THR A 42 -2.83 -4.56 -5.87
N ILE A 43 -3.81 -4.08 -6.61
CA ILE A 43 -4.72 -4.88 -7.43
C ILE A 43 -4.28 -4.71 -8.88
N LEU A 44 -3.80 -5.79 -9.49
CA LEU A 44 -3.31 -5.77 -10.87
C LEU A 44 -4.48 -5.59 -11.84
N SER A 45 -4.24 -4.86 -12.93
CA SER A 45 -5.16 -4.79 -14.06
C SER A 45 -5.41 -6.21 -14.61
N GLY A 46 -6.67 -6.62 -14.63
CA GLY A 46 -7.10 -7.98 -14.93
C GLY A 46 -7.27 -8.91 -13.73
N SER A 47 -7.10 -8.44 -12.49
CA SER A 47 -7.48 -9.25 -11.30
C SER A 47 -8.98 -9.56 -11.27
N TYR A 48 -9.78 -8.67 -11.86
CA TYR A 48 -11.22 -8.82 -12.07
C TYR A 48 -11.53 -8.88 -13.55
N GLN A 49 -12.65 -9.52 -13.88
CA GLN A 49 -13.19 -9.58 -15.23
C GLN A 49 -13.92 -8.28 -15.58
N GLY A 50 -13.14 -7.22 -15.78
CA GLY A 50 -13.67 -5.93 -16.14
C GLY A 50 -12.57 -4.93 -16.41
N PHE A 51 -12.96 -3.85 -17.06
CA PHE A 51 -12.10 -2.74 -17.39
C PHE A 51 -12.71 -1.45 -16.88
N LEU A 52 -11.86 -0.44 -16.67
CA LEU A 52 -12.32 0.89 -16.34
C LEU A 52 -13.14 1.44 -17.52
N LYS A 53 -14.32 1.99 -17.25
CA LYS A 53 -15.15 2.65 -18.27
C LYS A 53 -14.38 3.79 -18.91
N ASN A 54 -14.70 4.06 -20.17
CA ASN A 54 -14.12 5.19 -20.88
C ASN A 54 -14.49 6.52 -20.18
N TRP A 55 -13.49 7.40 -20.07
CA TRP A 55 -13.65 8.81 -19.70
C TRP A 55 -13.05 9.68 -20.81
N ASP A 56 -13.39 10.97 -20.83
CA ASP A 56 -12.77 11.94 -21.72
C ASP A 56 -11.38 12.31 -21.21
N ASP A 57 -10.34 11.68 -21.78
CA ASP A 57 -8.95 11.90 -21.40
C ASP A 57 -8.33 13.16 -22.02
N GLN A 58 -9.02 13.84 -22.94
CA GLN A 58 -8.61 15.17 -23.39
C GLN A 58 -8.93 16.22 -22.33
N ARG A 59 -10.09 16.09 -21.67
CA ARG A 59 -10.49 16.96 -20.56
C ARG A 59 -9.85 16.56 -19.24
N GLN A 60 -9.70 15.26 -19.00
CA GLN A 60 -9.13 14.71 -17.77
C GLN A 60 -8.00 13.71 -18.10
N PRO A 61 -6.76 14.19 -18.27
CA PRO A 61 -5.62 13.34 -18.66
C PRO A 61 -5.29 12.23 -17.65
N VAL A 62 -5.66 12.42 -16.39
CA VAL A 62 -5.51 11.45 -15.29
C VAL A 62 -6.86 11.26 -14.62
N PHE A 63 -7.38 10.05 -14.70
CA PHE A 63 -8.60 9.68 -13.99
C PHE A 63 -8.25 9.22 -12.58
N CYS A 64 -8.99 9.69 -11.58
CA CYS A 64 -8.81 9.32 -10.19
C CYS A 64 -10.15 9.03 -9.53
N ALA A 65 -10.19 8.01 -8.68
CA ALA A 65 -11.38 7.66 -7.92
C ALA A 65 -11.04 7.08 -6.54
N LEU A 66 -11.95 7.30 -5.60
CA LEU A 66 -12.07 6.57 -4.35
C LEU A 66 -13.30 5.66 -4.48
N ILE A 67 -13.11 4.35 -4.33
CA ILE A 67 -14.20 3.35 -4.47
C ILE A 67 -14.39 2.66 -3.12
N ARG A 68 -15.54 2.88 -2.49
CA ARG A 68 -15.88 2.44 -1.13
C ARG A 68 -17.09 1.51 -1.06
N SER A 69 -17.72 1.23 -2.20
CA SER A 69 -18.88 0.34 -2.29
C SER A 69 -18.91 -0.40 -3.61
N ARG A 70 -19.73 -1.46 -3.65
CA ARG A 70 -20.00 -2.19 -4.89
C ARG A 70 -20.67 -1.31 -5.95
N SER A 71 -21.57 -0.42 -5.55
CA SER A 71 -22.24 0.48 -6.50
C SER A 71 -21.29 1.52 -7.12
N GLU A 72 -20.30 1.99 -6.36
CA GLU A 72 -19.23 2.86 -6.89
C GLU A 72 -18.29 2.09 -7.82
N TRP A 73 -18.01 0.82 -7.51
CA TRP A 73 -17.29 -0.05 -8.43
C TRP A 73 -18.04 -0.18 -9.75
N ASP A 74 -19.32 -0.56 -9.72
CA ASP A 74 -20.14 -0.74 -10.93
C ASP A 74 -20.36 0.59 -11.69
N ARG A 75 -20.24 1.74 -11.01
CA ARG A 75 -20.25 3.06 -11.66
C ARG A 75 -19.04 3.23 -12.58
N TRP A 76 -17.85 2.86 -12.12
CA TRP A 76 -16.60 3.10 -12.84
C TRP A 76 -16.12 1.94 -13.68
N MET A 77 -16.49 0.71 -13.34
CA MET A 77 -16.01 -0.51 -13.98
C MET A 77 -17.07 -1.09 -14.91
N GLN A 78 -16.63 -1.56 -16.08
CA GLN A 78 -17.44 -2.27 -17.05
C GLN A 78 -17.07 -3.76 -17.01
N PRO A 79 -18.02 -4.68 -16.78
CA PRO A 79 -17.78 -6.11 -16.93
C PRO A 79 -17.35 -6.45 -18.35
N ALA A 80 -16.35 -7.33 -18.49
CA ALA A 80 -15.95 -7.87 -19.77
C ALA A 80 -16.78 -9.11 -20.14
N PRO A 81 -17.02 -9.39 -21.44
CA PRO A 81 -17.72 -10.60 -21.87
C PRO A 81 -17.04 -11.88 -21.36
N THR A 82 -17.84 -12.84 -20.89
CA THR A 82 -17.39 -14.12 -20.32
C THR A 82 -17.22 -15.16 -21.42
N ASN A 83 -16.06 -15.19 -22.09
CA ASN A 83 -15.67 -16.30 -22.96
C ASN A 83 -15.23 -17.54 -22.15
N GLY A 84 -16.07 -17.99 -21.21
CA GLY A 84 -15.76 -19.10 -20.28
C GLY A 84 -14.88 -18.73 -19.07
N ASP A 85 -14.44 -17.46 -18.98
CA ASP A 85 -13.71 -16.95 -17.81
C ASP A 85 -14.64 -16.81 -16.59
N GLN A 86 -14.22 -17.40 -15.47
CA GLN A 86 -14.97 -17.47 -14.21
C GLN A 86 -14.51 -16.45 -13.16
N ARG A 87 -13.54 -15.58 -13.49
CA ARG A 87 -13.11 -14.53 -12.57
C ARG A 87 -14.28 -13.60 -12.24
N PRO A 88 -14.39 -13.11 -11.00
CA PRO A 88 -15.45 -12.19 -10.64
C PRO A 88 -15.30 -10.87 -11.40
N THR A 89 -16.43 -10.23 -11.73
CA THR A 89 -16.48 -8.91 -12.40
C THR A 89 -16.10 -7.74 -11.48
N GLY A 90 -15.92 -8.03 -10.19
CA GLY A 90 -15.51 -7.08 -9.18
C GLY A 90 -15.53 -7.69 -7.77
N PRO A 91 -15.12 -6.93 -6.76
CA PRO A 91 -15.23 -7.34 -5.36
C PRO A 91 -16.70 -7.52 -4.95
N SER A 92 -16.93 -8.31 -3.89
CA SER A 92 -18.24 -8.41 -3.25
C SER A 92 -18.58 -7.14 -2.47
N ALA A 93 -19.86 -6.96 -2.10
CA ALA A 93 -20.25 -5.87 -1.19
C ALA A 93 -19.53 -5.98 0.16
N ASP A 94 -19.47 -7.19 0.73
CA ASP A 94 -18.76 -7.48 2.00
C ASP A 94 -17.27 -7.11 1.97
N HIS A 95 -16.63 -7.18 0.80
CA HIS A 95 -15.26 -6.70 0.65
C HIS A 95 -15.15 -5.21 1.01
N PHE A 96 -16.11 -4.43 0.53
CA PHE A 96 -16.16 -2.99 0.73
C PHE A 96 -16.58 -2.58 2.15
N GLU A 97 -17.01 -3.51 3.00
CA GLU A 97 -17.19 -3.21 4.43
C GLU A 97 -15.85 -3.01 5.15
N ARG A 98 -14.80 -3.70 4.69
CA ARG A 98 -13.46 -3.67 5.32
C ARG A 98 -12.41 -2.95 4.50
N LYS A 99 -12.63 -2.83 3.19
CA LYS A 99 -11.65 -2.29 2.23
C LYS A 99 -12.27 -1.21 1.37
N GLN A 100 -11.41 -0.37 0.83
CA GLN A 100 -11.74 0.64 -0.16
C GLN A 100 -10.56 0.77 -1.12
N TYR A 101 -10.82 1.24 -2.34
CA TYR A 101 -9.81 1.35 -3.38
C TYR A 101 -9.49 2.80 -3.70
N LEU A 102 -8.20 3.08 -3.82
CA LEU A 102 -7.69 4.24 -4.53
C LEU A 102 -7.37 3.77 -5.94
N LEU A 103 -7.93 4.46 -6.94
CA LEU A 103 -7.73 4.14 -8.33
C LEU A 103 -7.20 5.38 -9.05
N VAL A 104 -6.11 5.21 -9.79
CA VAL A 104 -5.61 6.20 -10.74
C VAL A 104 -5.38 5.55 -12.09
N ALA A 105 -5.77 6.21 -13.18
CA ALA A 105 -5.71 5.65 -14.52
C ALA A 105 -5.26 6.67 -15.56
N ARG A 106 -4.66 6.15 -16.63
CA ARG A 106 -4.18 6.93 -17.77
C ARG A 106 -4.51 6.26 -19.08
N THR A 107 -4.65 7.08 -20.12
CA THR A 107 -4.52 6.60 -21.50
C THR A 107 -3.05 6.58 -21.89
N MET A 108 -2.57 5.48 -22.46
CA MET A 108 -1.17 5.27 -22.83
C MET A 108 -1.05 4.33 -24.04
N SER A 109 0.10 4.28 -24.69
CA SER A 109 0.39 3.20 -25.66
C SER A 109 0.36 1.85 -24.94
N ALA A 110 -0.12 0.80 -25.59
CA ALA A 110 -0.25 -0.51 -24.94
C ALA A 110 1.13 -1.07 -24.56
N PRO A 111 1.43 -1.31 -23.27
CA PRO A 111 2.72 -1.81 -22.85
C PRO A 111 2.92 -3.26 -23.30
N ASP A 112 4.17 -3.60 -23.61
CA ASP A 112 4.54 -5.00 -23.78
C ASP A 112 4.56 -5.75 -22.43
N ALA A 113 4.86 -7.04 -22.47
CA ALA A 113 4.86 -7.89 -21.28
C ALA A 113 5.94 -7.50 -20.24
N ALA A 114 7.10 -6.99 -20.69
CA ALA A 114 8.20 -6.58 -19.83
C ALA A 114 7.93 -5.21 -19.18
N GLU A 115 7.23 -4.31 -19.88
CA GLU A 115 6.90 -2.99 -19.38
C GLU A 115 5.72 -2.99 -18.41
N ARG A 116 4.74 -3.87 -18.61
CA ARG A 116 3.47 -3.88 -17.87
C ARG A 116 3.61 -3.81 -16.35
N PRO A 117 4.53 -4.53 -15.68
CA PRO A 117 4.71 -4.44 -14.23
C PRO A 117 5.30 -3.11 -13.75
N HIS A 118 5.89 -2.32 -14.65
CA HIS A 118 6.64 -1.11 -14.35
C HIS A 118 5.95 0.19 -14.78
N VAL A 119 4.84 0.09 -15.51
CA VAL A 119 4.03 1.26 -15.94
C VAL A 119 3.58 2.07 -14.74
N PHE A 120 3.04 1.40 -13.73
CA PHE A 120 2.66 2.02 -12.46
C PHE A 120 3.38 1.33 -11.31
N THR A 121 4.03 2.11 -10.46
CA THR A 121 4.67 1.59 -9.24
C THR A 121 4.14 2.36 -8.03
N PRO A 122 3.28 1.76 -7.19
CA PRO A 122 2.85 2.41 -5.96
C PRO A 122 4.03 2.52 -5.00
N LEU A 123 4.24 3.71 -4.44
CA LEU A 123 5.34 3.98 -3.51
C LEU A 123 4.87 4.00 -2.06
N SER A 124 3.74 4.67 -1.80
CA SER A 124 3.22 4.79 -0.44
C SER A 124 1.77 5.24 -0.43
N VAL A 125 1.00 4.80 0.57
CA VAL A 125 -0.23 5.47 0.99
C VAL A 125 -0.03 6.05 2.38
N ARG A 126 -0.25 7.36 2.55
CA ARG A 126 -0.06 8.04 3.84
C ARG A 126 -1.28 8.89 4.21
N LEU A 127 -1.64 8.90 5.48
CA LEU A 127 -2.65 9.77 6.06
C LEU A 127 -1.95 10.81 6.95
N ARG A 128 -2.01 12.08 6.57
CA ARG A 128 -1.49 13.21 7.37
C ARG A 128 -2.49 14.34 7.34
N ASP A 129 -2.76 14.95 8.49
CA ASP A 129 -3.66 16.11 8.62
C ASP A 129 -5.05 15.86 7.99
N GLY A 130 -5.58 14.64 8.17
CA GLY A 130 -6.88 14.22 7.61
C GLY A 130 -6.90 14.03 6.08
N ARG A 131 -5.75 14.14 5.42
CA ARG A 131 -5.60 13.99 3.96
C ARG A 131 -4.90 12.68 3.62
N LEU A 132 -5.58 11.86 2.83
CA LEU A 132 -5.01 10.61 2.33
C LEU A 132 -4.22 10.90 1.06
N ARG A 133 -2.97 10.45 1.00
CA ARG A 133 -2.08 10.63 -0.14
C ARG A 133 -1.66 9.29 -0.70
N LEU A 134 -1.87 9.07 -2.00
CA LEU A 134 -1.22 8.01 -2.76
C LEU A 134 -0.05 8.62 -3.55
N ASN A 135 1.17 8.18 -3.26
CA ASN A 135 2.35 8.47 -4.09
C ASN A 135 2.63 7.27 -4.99
N TYR A 136 2.84 7.49 -6.28
CA TYR A 136 3.19 6.46 -7.23
C TYR A 136 4.10 6.99 -8.34
N LEU A 137 4.82 6.09 -9.00
CA LEU A 137 5.54 6.37 -10.23
C LEU A 137 4.67 5.97 -11.42
N TYR A 138 4.72 6.80 -12.47
CA TYR A 138 4.21 6.46 -13.78
C TYR A 138 5.34 6.51 -14.79
N ARG A 139 5.51 5.43 -15.54
CA ARG A 139 6.44 5.32 -16.66
C ARG A 139 5.62 5.05 -17.91
N ALA A 140 5.62 6.03 -18.83
CA ALA A 140 4.94 5.85 -20.10
C ALA A 140 5.61 4.69 -20.86
N PRO A 141 4.83 3.71 -21.36
CA PRO A 141 5.38 2.64 -22.18
C PRO A 141 6.09 3.22 -23.40
N ALA A 142 7.27 2.69 -23.69
CA ALA A 142 8.04 2.94 -24.90
C ALA A 142 7.66 1.96 -26.02
N SER A 143 6.74 1.03 -25.76
CA SER A 143 6.21 0.12 -26.78
C SER A 143 5.84 0.87 -28.06
N GLY A 144 6.28 0.33 -29.20
CA GLY A 144 5.89 0.82 -30.53
C GLY A 144 4.44 0.53 -30.90
N ALA A 145 3.56 0.28 -29.93
CA ALA A 145 2.16 -0.04 -30.17
C ALA A 145 1.47 1.13 -30.87
N SER A 146 0.79 0.85 -31.99
CA SER A 146 0.04 1.85 -32.76
C SER A 146 -1.28 2.26 -32.11
N TYR A 147 -1.71 1.56 -31.07
CA TYR A 147 -2.96 1.80 -30.37
C TYR A 147 -2.71 2.18 -28.91
N ARG A 148 -3.69 2.91 -28.36
CA ARG A 148 -3.70 3.37 -26.98
C ARG A 148 -4.74 2.60 -26.19
N ILE A 149 -4.44 2.35 -24.92
CA ILE A 149 -5.31 1.71 -23.96
C ILE A 149 -5.52 2.62 -22.76
N LYS A 150 -6.58 2.36 -22.01
CA LYS A 150 -6.83 2.93 -20.69
C LYS A 150 -6.49 1.85 -19.66
N ASP A 151 -5.49 2.12 -18.83
CA ASP A 151 -5.05 1.19 -17.78
C ASP A 151 -4.84 1.92 -16.46
N TYR A 152 -4.77 1.18 -15.36
CA TYR A 152 -4.84 1.75 -14.02
C TYR A 152 -3.86 1.14 -13.01
N LEU A 153 -3.53 1.96 -12.01
CA LEU A 153 -3.07 1.52 -10.70
C LEU A 153 -4.26 1.54 -9.75
N MET A 154 -4.50 0.41 -9.08
CA MET A 154 -5.49 0.31 -8.03
C MET A 154 -4.83 -0.26 -6.78
N VAL A 155 -5.05 0.40 -5.64
CA VAL A 155 -4.57 -0.09 -4.35
C VAL A 155 -5.73 -0.21 -3.38
N ALA A 156 -5.79 -1.34 -2.69
CA ALA A 156 -6.74 -1.62 -1.63
C ALA A 156 -6.18 -1.22 -0.28
N ILE A 157 -6.91 -0.38 0.44
CA ILE A 157 -6.57 0.04 1.81
C ILE A 157 -7.68 -0.37 2.79
N PRO A 158 -7.38 -0.54 4.09
CA PRO A 158 -8.41 -0.72 5.10
C PRO A 158 -9.36 0.48 5.18
N LYS A 159 -10.66 0.22 5.31
CA LYS A 159 -11.69 1.27 5.35
C LYS A 159 -11.63 2.07 6.65
N GLU A 160 -11.29 1.41 7.75
CA GLU A 160 -11.11 2.05 9.07
C GLU A 160 -9.94 3.03 9.11
N ARG A 161 -8.93 2.85 8.24
CA ARG A 161 -7.77 3.75 8.19
C ARG A 161 -8.09 5.08 7.50
N PHE A 162 -9.22 5.23 6.82
CA PHE A 162 -9.60 6.50 6.20
C PHE A 162 -11.11 6.65 5.98
N THR A 163 -11.73 7.57 6.72
CA THR A 163 -13.18 7.73 6.82
C THR A 163 -13.73 9.12 6.53
N THR A 164 -12.93 10.18 6.44
CA THR A 164 -13.33 11.52 5.95
C THR A 164 -12.11 12.26 5.39
N GLY A 165 -12.33 13.37 4.69
CA GLY A 165 -11.26 14.24 4.18
C GLY A 165 -10.82 13.94 2.75
N PRO A 166 -9.96 14.80 2.16
CA PRO A 166 -9.60 14.73 0.76
C PRO A 166 -8.62 13.59 0.48
N VAL A 167 -8.69 13.06 -0.75
CA VAL A 167 -7.71 12.11 -1.29
C VAL A 167 -6.88 12.81 -2.36
N VAL A 168 -5.56 12.72 -2.25
CA VAL A 168 -4.63 13.38 -3.18
C VAL A 168 -3.70 12.36 -3.82
N PHE A 169 -3.59 12.42 -5.14
CA PHE A 169 -2.75 11.54 -5.93
C PHE A 169 -1.52 12.30 -6.40
N TYR A 170 -0.35 11.74 -6.10
CA TYR A 170 0.94 12.26 -6.53
C TYR A 170 1.60 11.26 -7.47
N GLU A 171 1.82 11.70 -8.70
CA GLU A 171 2.54 10.96 -9.72
C GLU A 171 3.90 11.59 -9.93
N ASN A 172 4.99 10.82 -9.81
CA ASN A 172 6.34 11.31 -10.02
C ASN A 172 6.57 12.64 -9.23
N ASP A 173 6.17 12.64 -7.96
CA ASP A 173 6.21 13.78 -7.02
C ASP A 173 5.37 15.01 -7.39
N ARG A 174 4.48 14.91 -8.38
CA ARG A 174 3.56 15.98 -8.78
C ARG A 174 2.12 15.63 -8.44
N LYS A 175 1.38 16.57 -7.84
CA LYS A 175 -0.07 16.42 -7.63
C LYS A 175 -0.78 16.33 -8.99
N VAL A 176 -1.47 15.22 -9.25
CA VAL A 176 -2.22 14.98 -10.50
C VAL A 176 -3.73 14.98 -10.31
N CYS A 177 -4.21 14.65 -9.11
CA CYS A 177 -5.62 14.69 -8.76
C CYS A 177 -5.81 15.03 -7.28
N GLU A 178 -6.95 15.63 -6.97
CA GLU A 178 -7.49 15.79 -5.63
C GLU A 178 -8.99 15.47 -5.70
N LEU A 179 -9.45 14.59 -4.81
CA LEU A 179 -10.85 14.23 -4.67
C LEU A 179 -11.33 14.79 -3.35
N ASP A 180 -12.34 15.65 -3.42
CA ASP A 180 -13.05 16.12 -2.25
C ASP A 180 -13.96 15.00 -1.71
N ARG A 181 -14.24 15.07 -0.41
CA ARG A 181 -15.00 14.04 0.29
C ARG A 181 -16.07 14.62 1.19
#